data_AF-A0A9X1IR68-F1
#
_entry.id   AF-A0A9X1IR68-F1
#
_cell.length_a   1.000
_cell.length_b   1.000
_cell.length_c   1.000
_cell.angle_alpha   90.00
_cell.angle_beta   90.00
_cell.angle_gamma   90.00
#
_symmetry.space_group_name_H-M   'P 1'
#
loop_
_entity.id
_entity.type
_entity.pdbx_description
1 polymer ?
#
loop_
_entity_poly.entity_id
_entity_poly.type
_entity_poly.pdbx_seq_one_letter_code
_entity_poly.pdbx_strand_id
1 'polypeptide(L)'
;MNDTRIERIQKMAKRFHQEDAISQITMRKIDALALNDKQEKMTATRIKAIRHKEHISQGVLASVLAMSTESIQKWEQGKSQPNGAAARLLYLIDKKGLEAVL
;
A
#
# COMPACT_ATOMS: atom_id res chain seq x y z
N MET A 1 6.71 -10.29 -0.52
CA MET A 1 7.25 -11.42 -1.31
C MET A 1 6.05 -11.92 -2.07
N ASN A 2 6.04 -11.84 -3.40
CA ASN A 2 4.88 -12.25 -4.19
C ASN A 2 4.68 -13.75 -4.01
N ASP A 3 3.66 -14.18 -3.26
CA ASP A 3 3.36 -15.59 -3.15
C ASP A 3 2.72 -16.06 -4.46
N THR A 4 3.49 -16.82 -5.23
CA THR A 4 3.04 -17.45 -6.48
C THR A 4 1.74 -18.25 -6.34
N ARG A 5 1.42 -18.74 -5.13
CA ARG A 5 0.14 -19.41 -4.85
C ARG A 5 -1.03 -18.44 -4.91
N ILE A 6 -0.89 -17.25 -4.32
CA ILE A 6 -1.92 -16.20 -4.33
C ILE A 6 -2.18 -15.75 -5.77
N GLU A 7 -1.14 -15.61 -6.59
CA GLU A 7 -1.30 -15.26 -8.00
C GLU A 7 -2.07 -16.33 -8.79
N ARG A 8 -1.76 -17.61 -8.56
CA ARG A 8 -2.47 -18.75 -9.19
C ARG A 8 -3.94 -18.78 -8.79
N ILE A 9 -4.23 -18.60 -7.49
CA ILE A 9 -5.61 -18.55 -6.97
C ILE A 9 -6.37 -17.37 -7.57
N GLN A 10 -5.76 -16.18 -7.62
CA GLN A 10 -6.37 -14.99 -8.23
C GLN A 10 -6.67 -15.23 -9.72
N LYS A 11 -5.76 -15.86 -10.47
CA LYS A 11 -5.97 -16.19 -11.89
C LYS A 11 -7.12 -17.18 -12.08
N MET A 12 -7.25 -18.17 -11.20
CA MET A 12 -8.37 -19.12 -11.22
C MET A 12 -9.70 -18.40 -10.92
N ALA A 13 -9.72 -17.57 -9.88
CA ALA A 13 -10.91 -16.79 -9.54
C ALA A 13 -11.38 -15.89 -10.69
N LYS A 14 -10.45 -15.28 -11.44
CA LYS A 14 -10.79 -14.49 -12.64
C LYS A 14 -11.51 -15.31 -13.71
N ARG A 15 -11.12 -16.57 -13.93
CA ARG A 15 -11.79 -17.46 -14.88
C ARG A 15 -13.20 -17.80 -14.41
N PHE A 16 -13.37 -18.13 -13.14
CA PHE A 16 -14.71 -18.40 -12.60
C PHE A 16 -15.59 -17.16 -12.55
N HIS A 17 -15.02 -15.97 -12.42
CA HIS A 17 -15.76 -14.72 -12.56
C HIS A 17 -16.26 -14.48 -13.99
N GLN A 18 -15.49 -14.88 -15.01
CA GLN A 18 -15.90 -14.79 -16.43
C GLN A 18 -17.09 -15.71 -16.77
N GLU A 19 -17.24 -16.80 -16.02
CA GLU A 19 -18.34 -17.76 -16.14
C GLU A 19 -19.47 -17.50 -15.10
N ASP A 20 -19.52 -16.28 -14.52
CA ASP A 20 -20.48 -15.85 -13.49
C ASP A 20 -20.53 -16.66 -12.18
N ALA A 21 -19.67 -17.68 -12.02
CA ALA A 21 -19.58 -18.51 -10.82
C ALA A 21 -19.01 -17.76 -9.59
N ILE A 22 -18.32 -16.63 -9.81
CA ILE A 22 -17.87 -15.71 -8.75
C ILE A 22 -18.48 -14.34 -8.98
N SER A 23 -19.14 -13.78 -7.97
CA SER A 23 -19.71 -12.44 -8.04
C SER A 23 -18.63 -11.35 -8.16
N GLN A 24 -19.00 -10.20 -8.75
CA GLN A 24 -18.10 -9.06 -8.86
C GLN A 24 -17.59 -8.55 -7.49
N ILE A 25 -18.43 -8.58 -6.45
CA ILE A 25 -18.06 -8.16 -5.09
C ILE A 25 -16.99 -9.11 -4.53
N THR A 26 -17.18 -10.42 -4.69
CA THR A 26 -16.20 -11.42 -4.27
C THR A 26 -14.88 -11.26 -5.04
N MET A 27 -14.95 -11.03 -6.36
CA MET A 27 -13.75 -10.80 -7.17
C MET A 27 -12.96 -9.56 -6.70
N ARG A 28 -13.64 -8.44 -6.39
CA ARG A 28 -12.99 -7.25 -5.83
C ARG A 28 -12.29 -7.53 -4.50
N LYS A 29 -12.88 -8.36 -3.63
CA LYS A 29 -12.26 -8.78 -2.37
C LYS A 29 -11.00 -9.63 -2.62
N ILE A 30 -11.06 -10.55 -3.58
CA ILE A 30 -9.90 -11.38 -3.96
C ILE A 30 -8.77 -10.49 -4.50
N ASP A 31 -9.09 -9.53 -5.38
CA ASP A 31 -8.09 -8.61 -5.93
C ASP A 31 -7.45 -7.74 -4.84
N ALA A 32 -8.24 -7.27 -3.85
CA ALA A 32 -7.71 -6.52 -2.71
C ALA A 32 -6.76 -7.35 -1.84
N LEU A 33 -7.09 -8.62 -1.58
CA LEU A 33 -6.23 -9.53 -0.82
C LEU A 33 -4.93 -9.85 -1.58
N ALA A 34 -5.02 -10.12 -2.88
CA ALA A 34 -3.86 -10.37 -3.72
C ALA A 34 -2.95 -9.15 -3.83
N LEU A 35 -3.53 -7.94 -3.86
CA LEU A 35 -2.77 -6.71 -3.84
C LEU A 35 -1.97 -6.55 -2.54
N ASN A 36 -2.59 -6.82 -1.39
CA ASN A 36 -1.91 -6.69 -0.09
C ASN A 36 -0.70 -7.62 0.05
N ASP A 37 -0.74 -8.82 -0.52
CA ASP A 37 0.41 -9.74 -0.55
C ASP A 37 1.58 -9.22 -1.41
N LYS A 38 1.23 -8.63 -2.55
CA LYS A 38 2.20 -8.06 -3.50
C LYS A 38 2.84 -6.77 -3.02
N GLN A 39 2.20 -6.06 -2.10
CA GLN A 39 2.74 -4.79 -1.61
C GLN A 39 4.05 -5.01 -0.87
N GLU A 40 5.09 -4.37 -1.39
CA GLU A 40 6.38 -4.32 -0.74
C GLU A 40 6.26 -3.59 0.61
N LYS A 41 7.01 -4.07 1.60
CA LYS A 41 7.02 -3.46 2.93
C LYS A 41 7.49 -2.02 2.86
N MET A 42 6.81 -1.17 3.63
CA MET A 42 7.15 0.24 3.75
C MET A 42 8.25 0.40 4.81
N THR A 43 9.50 0.19 4.38
CA THR A 43 10.68 0.26 5.27
C THR A 43 11.02 1.71 5.62
N ALA A 44 11.74 1.90 6.72
CA ALA A 44 12.24 3.21 7.17
C ALA A 44 12.93 4.00 6.04
N THR A 45 13.87 3.34 5.34
CA THR A 45 14.60 3.93 4.21
C THR A 45 13.68 4.35 3.08
N ARG A 46 12.67 3.54 2.76
CA ARG A 46 11.71 3.84 1.69
C ARG A 46 10.81 5.01 2.04
N ILE A 47 10.29 5.06 3.27
CA ILE A 47 9.45 6.17 3.74
C ILE A 47 10.23 7.48 3.66
N LYS A 48 11.47 7.47 4.14
CA LYS A 48 12.36 8.62 4.05
C LYS A 48 12.62 9.00 2.59
N ALA A 49 12.85 8.03 1.70
CA ALA A 49 13.07 8.27 0.28
C ALA A 49 11.84 8.91 -0.40
N ILE A 50 10.62 8.42 -0.11
CA ILE A 50 9.36 9.03 -0.59
C ILE A 50 9.32 10.50 -0.17
N ARG A 51 9.52 10.78 1.12
CA ARG A 51 9.46 12.15 1.65
C ARG A 51 10.45 13.09 0.95
N HIS A 52 11.67 12.61 0.70
CA HIS A 52 12.69 13.39 -0.01
C HIS A 52 12.36 13.59 -1.49
N LYS A 53 11.86 12.55 -2.17
CA LYS A 53 11.44 12.60 -3.58
C LYS A 53 10.31 13.60 -3.81
N GLU A 54 9.35 13.67 -2.89
CA GLU A 54 8.23 14.61 -2.97
C GLU A 54 8.57 16.00 -2.40
N HIS A 55 9.82 16.23 -1.94
CA HIS A 55 10.29 17.51 -1.40
C HIS A 55 9.47 18.06 -0.21
N ILE A 56 8.96 17.18 0.66
CA ILE A 56 8.12 17.57 1.80
C ILE A 56 8.80 17.33 3.15
N SER A 57 8.33 18.05 4.18
CA SER A 57 8.76 17.84 5.56
C SER A 57 8.06 16.63 6.21
N GLN A 58 8.55 16.14 7.35
CA GLN A 58 7.87 15.08 8.10
C GLN A 58 6.47 15.52 8.54
N GLY A 59 6.31 16.81 8.89
CA GLY A 59 5.01 17.38 9.27
C GLY A 59 4.02 17.43 8.11
N VAL A 60 4.48 17.83 6.91
CA VAL A 60 3.63 17.82 5.71
C VAL A 60 3.20 16.39 5.35
N LEU A 61 4.12 15.43 5.39
CA LEU A 61 3.77 14.02 5.17
C LEU A 61 2.79 13.50 6.24
N ALA A 62 2.91 13.97 7.49
CA ALA A 62 1.98 13.61 8.56
C ALA A 62 0.56 14.14 8.28
N SER A 63 0.43 15.40 7.86
CA SER A 63 -0.85 16.00 7.48
C SER A 63 -1.51 15.26 6.32
N VAL A 64 -0.73 14.92 5.28
CA VAL A 64 -1.22 14.17 4.10
C VAL A 64 -1.76 12.79 4.49
N LEU A 65 -1.10 12.10 5.42
CA LEU A 65 -1.49 10.75 5.84
C LEU A 65 -2.52 10.74 6.98
N ALA A 66 -2.98 11.90 7.46
CA ALA A 66 -3.78 12.05 8.68
C ALA A 66 -3.15 11.34 9.90
N MET A 67 -1.84 11.56 10.09
CA MET A 67 -1.03 10.96 11.16
C MET A 67 -0.34 12.04 11.98
N SER A 68 0.23 11.67 13.13
CA SER A 68 1.14 12.54 13.87
C SER A 68 2.54 12.55 13.25
N THR A 69 3.25 13.68 13.36
CA THR A 69 4.67 13.78 12.98
C THR A 69 5.54 12.75 13.72
N GLU A 70 5.19 12.43 14.97
CA GLU A 70 5.86 11.40 15.75
C GLU A 70 5.77 10.01 15.11
N SER A 71 4.60 9.66 14.55
CA SER A 71 4.43 8.39 13.82
C SER A 71 5.35 8.34 12.60
N ILE A 72 5.39 9.42 11.80
CA ILE A 72 6.30 9.53 10.65
C ILE A 72 7.76 9.36 11.09
N GLN A 73 8.14 10.05 12.16
CA GLN A 73 9.50 9.98 12.71
C GLN A 73 9.86 8.56 13.18
N LYS A 74 8.97 7.88 13.92
CA LYS A 74 9.19 6.49 14.37
C LYS A 74 9.32 5.53 13.18
N TRP A 75 8.53 5.73 12.12
CA TRP A 75 8.62 4.92 10.90
C TRP A 75 9.94 5.16 10.15
N GLU A 76 10.34 6.41 9.93
CA GLU A 76 11.62 6.75 9.28
C GLU A 76 12.85 6.32 10.11
N GLN A 77 12.70 6.13 11.42
CA GLN A 77 13.72 5.57 12.31
C GLN A 77 13.68 4.04 12.41
N GLY A 78 12.66 3.38 11.84
CA GLY A 78 12.47 1.94 11.94
C GLY A 78 12.02 1.44 13.32
N LYS A 79 11.59 2.33 14.21
CA LYS A 79 11.08 1.99 15.55
C LYS A 79 9.68 1.37 15.52
N SER A 80 8.92 1.66 14.47
CA SER A 80 7.64 1.02 14.16
C SER A 80 7.44 0.98 12.65
N GLN A 81 6.37 0.34 12.18
CA GLN A 81 6.03 0.28 10.76
C GLN A 81 4.59 0.76 10.53
N PRO A 82 4.32 1.45 9.42
CA PRO A 82 2.94 1.71 9.02
C PRO A 82 2.25 0.40 8.66
N ASN A 83 0.95 0.33 8.89
CA ASN A 83 0.12 -0.80 8.52
C ASN A 83 -1.22 -0.29 7.93
N GLY A 84 -2.02 -1.23 7.40
CA GLY A 84 -3.35 -0.93 6.87
C GLY A 84 -3.36 0.25 5.89
N ALA A 85 -4.23 1.22 6.15
CA ALA A 85 -4.41 2.39 5.29
C ALA A 85 -3.14 3.24 5.14
N ALA A 86 -2.36 3.46 6.21
CA ALA A 86 -1.14 4.27 6.14
C ALA A 86 -0.09 3.64 5.20
N ALA A 87 0.11 2.33 5.29
CA ALA A 87 1.01 1.61 4.38
C ALA A 87 0.51 1.67 2.93
N ARG A 88 -0.82 1.58 2.73
CA ARG A 88 -1.46 1.67 1.41
C ARG A 88 -1.27 3.05 0.77
N LEU A 89 -1.44 4.12 1.54
CA LEU A 89 -1.27 5.50 1.08
C LEU A 89 0.20 5.81 0.77
N LEU A 90 1.13 5.40 1.64
CA LEU A 90 2.57 5.52 1.36
C LEU A 90 2.97 4.79 0.07
N TYR A 91 2.40 3.60 -0.17
CA TYR A 91 2.63 2.87 -1.42
C TYR A 91 2.06 3.62 -2.63
N LEU A 92 0.90 4.26 -2.47
CA LEU A 92 0.29 5.05 -3.54
C LEU A 92 1.15 6.26 -3.89
N ILE A 93 1.62 7.01 -2.89
CA ILE A 93 2.52 8.16 -3.06
C ILE A 93 3.82 7.71 -3.74
N ASP A 94 4.43 6.60 -3.30
CA ASP A 94 5.67 6.09 -3.89
C ASP A 94 5.53 5.80 -5.41
N LYS A 95 4.39 5.20 -5.79
CA LYS A 95 4.13 4.79 -7.18
C LYS A 95 3.57 5.88 -8.06
N LYS A 96 2.80 6.82 -7.52
CA LYS A 96 2.03 7.80 -8.31
C LYS A 96 2.33 9.27 -7.99
N GLY A 97 3.17 9.54 -6.98
CA GLY A 97 3.47 10.90 -6.51
C GLY A 97 2.46 11.40 -5.46
N LEU A 98 2.80 12.51 -4.82
CA LEU A 98 2.01 13.13 -3.75
C LEU A 98 0.59 13.52 -4.18
N GLU A 99 0.42 13.98 -5.41
CA GLU A 99 -0.87 14.38 -6.00
C GLU A 99 -1.92 13.26 -6.03
N ALA A 100 -1.51 11.99 -5.87
CA ALA A 100 -2.46 10.89 -5.83
C ALA A 100 -3.32 10.82 -4.55
N VAL A 101 -3.00 11.65 -3.54
CA VAL A 101 -3.65 11.67 -2.22
C VAL A 101 -3.99 13.07 -1.71
N LEU A 102 -3.78 14.11 -2.53
CA LEU A 102 -4.29 15.46 -2.29
C LEU A 102 -5.67 15.63 -2.93
#